data_AF-A0A953IUI4-F1
#
_entry.id   AF-A0A953IUI4-F1
#
_cell.length_a   1.000
_cell.length_b   1.000
_cell.length_c   1.000
_cell.angle_alpha   90.00
_cell.angle_beta   90.00
_cell.angle_gamma   90.00
#
_symmetry.space_group_name_H-M   'P 1'
#
loop_
_entity.id
_entity.type
_entity.pdbx_description
1 polymer ?
#
loop_
_entity_poly.entity_id
_entity_poly.type
_entity_poly.pdbx_seq_one_letter_code
_entity_poly.pdbx_strand_id
1 'polypeptide(L)' 'MSLTQALSTSTAGLRTTQAALALIASNVANAETPGYVRKTLVQATSSAGANGVSVRIAEITREFDQYI' A
#
# COMPACT_ATOMS: atom_id res chain seq x y z
N MET A 1 -1.51 21.88 13.74
CA MET A 1 -0.97 21.50 12.43
C MET A 1 0.42 22.11 12.25
N SER A 2 1.48 21.44 12.71
CA SER A 2 2.85 21.93 12.53
C SER A 2 3.48 21.39 11.24
N LEU A 3 4.49 22.06 10.69
CA LEU A 3 5.27 21.58 9.53
C LEU A 3 5.82 20.16 9.75
N THR A 4 6.18 19.82 10.99
CA THR A 4 6.64 18.49 11.40
C THR A 4 5.58 17.42 11.11
N GLN A 5 4.31 17.75 11.33
CA GLN A 5 3.18 16.86 11.09
C GLN A 5 2.86 16.71 9.59
N ALA A 6 3.03 17.77 8.81
CA ALA A 6 2.94 17.68 7.35
C ALA A 6 4.07 16.81 6.77
N LEU A 7 5.28 16.96 7.28
CA LEU A 7 6.44 16.16 6.85
C LEU A 7 6.31 14.69 7.25
N SER A 8 5.83 14.39 8.47
CA SER A 8 5.58 13.01 8.90
C SER A 8 4.50 12.33 8.04
N THR A 9 3.49 13.08 7.63
CA THR A 9 2.42 12.57 6.75
C THR A 9 2.93 12.33 5.33
N SER A 10 3.69 13.26 4.79
CA SER A 10 4.29 13.15 3.44
C SER A 10 5.25 11.96 3.37
N THR A 11 6.12 11.78 4.37
CA THR A 11 7.03 10.63 4.45
C THR A 11 6.30 9.30 4.63
N ALA A 12 5.21 9.25 5.40
CA ALA A 12 4.36 8.06 5.52
C ALA A 12 3.68 7.70 4.19
N GLY A 13 3.18 8.71 3.46
CA GLY A 13 2.65 8.55 2.11
C GLY A 13 3.70 8.00 1.14
N LEU A 14 4.89 8.60 1.10
CA LEU A 14 6.00 8.16 0.24
C LEU A 14 6.47 6.72 0.53
N ARG A 15 6.47 6.29 1.79
CA ARG A 15 6.79 4.90 2.14
C ARG A 15 5.70 3.95 1.69
N THR A 16 4.44 4.34 1.83
CA THR A 16 3.29 3.54 1.38
C THR A 16 3.32 3.38 -0.14
N THR A 17 3.60 4.45 -0.89
CA THR A 17 3.69 4.38 -2.36
C THR A 17 4.88 3.54 -2.82
N GLN A 18 6.04 3.65 -2.18
CA GLN A 18 7.19 2.79 -2.47
C GLN A 18 6.87 1.30 -2.27
N ALA A 19 6.17 0.95 -1.20
CA ALA A 19 5.76 -0.43 -0.96
C ALA A 19 4.73 -0.92 -1.99
N ALA A 20 3.79 -0.07 -2.39
CA ALA A 20 2.84 -0.38 -3.46
C ALA A 20 3.55 -0.64 -4.80
N LEU A 21 4.54 0.18 -5.15
CA LEU A 21 5.35 -0.02 -6.34
C LEU A 21 6.16 -1.32 -6.29
N ALA A 22 6.75 -1.66 -5.13
CA ALA A 22 7.47 -2.93 -4.96
C ALA A 22 6.56 -4.15 -5.13
N LEU A 23 5.30 -4.07 -4.65
CA LEU A 23 4.30 -5.11 -4.84
C LEU A 23 3.91 -5.25 -6.31
N ILE A 24 3.65 -4.13 -7.00
CA ILE A 24 3.36 -4.11 -8.43
C ILE A 24 4.52 -4.71 -9.22
N ALA A 25 5.77 -4.30 -8.93
CA ALA A 25 6.95 -4.84 -9.57
C ALA A 25 7.07 -6.35 -9.36
N SER A 26 6.80 -6.84 -8.14
CA SER A 26 6.77 -8.28 -7.85
C SER A 26 5.69 -9.01 -8.64
N ASN A 27 4.49 -8.42 -8.76
CA ASN A 27 3.42 -9.01 -9.55
C ASN A 27 3.76 -9.06 -11.05
N VAL A 28 4.37 -8.00 -11.59
CA VAL A 28 4.80 -7.94 -12.99
C VAL A 28 5.91 -8.96 -13.23
N ALA A 29 6.91 -9.04 -12.35
CA ALA A 29 8.02 -9.99 -12.47
C ALA A 29 7.56 -11.46 -12.41
N ASN A 30 6.49 -11.75 -11.69
CA ASN A 30 5.94 -13.10 -11.56
C ASN A 30 4.68 -13.33 -12.43
N ALA A 31 4.34 -12.41 -13.33
CA ALA A 31 3.12 -12.50 -14.13
C ALA A 31 3.09 -13.74 -15.05
N GLU A 32 4.26 -14.19 -15.52
CA GLU A 32 4.41 -15.36 -16.38
C GLU A 32 4.66 -16.66 -15.59
N THR A 33 4.67 -16.61 -14.25
CA THR A 33 4.87 -17.81 -13.43
C THR A 33 3.53 -18.55 -13.27
N PRO A 34 3.39 -19.80 -13.77
CA PRO A 34 2.16 -20.55 -13.63
C PRO A 34 1.76 -20.73 -12.16
N GLY A 35 0.49 -20.48 -11.85
CA GLY A 35 -0.03 -20.56 -10.48
C GLY A 35 0.32 -19.36 -9.58
N TYR A 36 0.97 -18.31 -10.10
CA TYR A 36 1.19 -17.09 -9.33
C TYR A 36 -0.13 -16.32 -9.12
N VAL A 37 -0.42 -16.02 -7.85
CA VAL A 37 -1.61 -15.25 -7.45
C VAL A 37 -1.19 -13.81 -7.21
N ARG A 38 -1.78 -12.88 -7.96
CA ARG A 38 -1.57 -11.43 -7.82
C ARG A 38 -1.85 -11.00 -6.39
N LYS A 39 -1.00 -10.11 -5.88
CA LYS A 39 -1.20 -9.48 -4.56
C LYS A 39 -1.62 -8.03 -4.74
N THR A 40 -2.61 -7.59 -3.98
CA THR A 40 -3.07 -6.19 -3.98
C THR A 40 -2.81 -5.58 -2.61
N LEU A 41 -2.41 -4.31 -2.60
CA LEU A 41 -2.15 -3.56 -1.38
C LEU A 41 -3.36 -2.71 -1.03
N VAL A 42 -3.87 -2.83 0.18
CA VAL A 42 -4.92 -1.97 0.72
C VAL A 42 -4.27 -0.89 1.57
N GLN A 43 -4.38 0.36 1.14
CA GLN A 43 -3.95 1.52 1.91
C GLN A 43 -5.07 2.00 2.83
N ALA A 44 -4.75 2.32 4.08
CA ALA A 44 -5.69 2.93 5.02
C ALA A 44 -5.16 4.26 5.53
N THR A 45 -6.08 5.19 5.73
CA THR A 45 -5.82 6.42 6.45
C THR A 45 -5.87 6.11 7.95
N SER A 46 -4.79 6.46 8.65
CA SER A 46 -4.70 6.40 10.10
C SER A 46 -4.86 7.81 10.64
N SER A 47 -6.05 8.13 11.12
CA SER A 47 -6.36 9.40 11.79
C SER A 47 -6.03 9.31 13.28
N ALA A 48 -4.99 10.01 13.72
CA ALA A 48 -4.72 10.22 15.13
C ALA A 48 -5.58 11.39 15.65
N GLY A 49 -6.87 11.12 15.86
CA GLY A 49 -7.83 12.09 16.41
C GLY A 49 -7.96 13.39 15.61
N ALA A 50 -8.33 14.48 16.30
CA ALA A 50 -8.66 15.79 15.70
C ALA A 50 -7.49 16.49 14.97
N ASN A 51 -6.26 15.94 15.01
CA ASN A 51 -5.08 16.70 14.65
C ASN A 51 -4.10 16.05 13.67
N GLY A 52 -4.29 14.82 13.16
CA GLY A 52 -3.32 14.28 12.19
C GLY A 52 -3.83 13.10 11.37
N VAL A 53 -3.73 13.24 10.04
CA VAL A 53 -4.01 12.16 9.07
C VAL A 53 -2.67 11.60 8.61
N SER A 54 -2.46 10.31 8.72
CA SER A 54 -1.30 9.59 8.17
C SER A 54 -1.77 8.46 7.25
N VAL A 55 -0.91 7.97 6.37
CA VAL A 55 -1.23 6.87 5.46
C VAL A 55 -0.37 5.67 5.85
N ARG A 56 -0.99 4.49 5.93
CA ARG A 56 -0.31 3.22 6.18
C ARG A 56 -0.87 2.11 5.31
N ILE A 57 -0.09 1.04 5.16
CA ILE A 57 -0.54 -0.20 4.54
C ILE A 57 -1.40 -0.93 5.58
N ALA A 58 -2.65 -1.22 5.23
CA ALA A 58 -3.59 -1.91 6.11
C ALA A 58 -3.45 -3.42 5.98
N GLU A 59 -3.41 -3.90 4.73
CA GLU A 59 -3.41 -5.31 4.41
C GLU A 59 -2.79 -5.52 3.02
N ILE A 60 -2.25 -6.72 2.80
CA ILE A 60 -1.87 -7.21 1.47
C ILE A 60 -2.71 -8.45 1.21
N THR A 61 -3.68 -8.33 0.30
CA THR A 61 -4.59 -9.42 -0.06
C THR A 61 -4.07 -10.14 -1.31
N ARG A 62 -4.45 -11.41 -1.46
CA ARG A 62 -4.18 -12.17 -2.69
C ARG A 62 -5.49 -12.24 -3.47
N GLU A 63 -5.48 -11.77 -4.71
CA GLU A 63 -6.61 -11.87 -5.60
C GLU A 63 -6.52 -13.18 -6.37
N PHE A 64 -7.30 -14.16 -5.91
CA PHE A 64 -7.52 -15.40 -6.64
C PHE A 64 -8.76 -15.21 -7.51
N ASP A 65 -8.55 -15.02 -8.81
CA ASP A 65 -9.65 -14.97 -9.77
C ASP A 65 -10.17 -16.40 -9.99
N GLN A 66 -11.26 -16.76 -9.30
CA GLN A 66 -11.94 -18.04 -9.44
C GLN A 66 -13.19 -17.91 -10.34
N TYR A 67 -13.15 -17.07 -11.37
CA TYR A 67 -14.21 -17.08 -12.37
C TYR A 67 -13.84 -18.00 -13.54
N ILE A 68 -14.44 -19.19 -13.49
CA ILE A 68 -14.74 -20.05 -14.64
C ILE A 68 -16.17 -19.75 -15.10
#